data_AF-A0A183CKF8-F1
#
_entry.id   AF-A0A183CKF8-F1
#
_cell.length_a   1.000
_cell.length_b   1.000
_cell.length_c   1.000
_cell.angle_alpha   90.00
_cell.angle_beta   90.00
_cell.angle_gamma   90.00
#
_symmetry.space_group_name_H-M   'P 1'
#
loop_
_entity.id
_entity.type
_entity.pdbx_description
1 polymer ?
#
loop_
_entity_poly.entity_id
_entity_poly.type
_entity_poly.pdbx_seq_one_letter_code
_entity_poly.pdbx_strand_id
1 'polypeptide(L)'
;MAADFVQCVLYSLCSVYPKLKPYHSRPFDADHLSIRHWAVPVDKNKWSMEWHVPSDEEVDYAQTLADEYILAPLKQLQNDDDGLVKSITDKQLLNVLTIAFKCFEACSALCPLFDEAEATVDLTPTALPNVKLGEFFVGI
;
A
#
# COMPACT_ATOMS: atom_id res chain seq x y z
N MET A 1 0.38 10.11 11.17
CA MET A 1 -1.00 10.62 10.99
C MET A 1 -1.32 10.91 9.53
N ALA A 2 -0.63 11.85 8.86
CA ALA A 2 -0.83 12.08 7.42
C ALA A 2 -0.47 10.85 6.56
N ALA A 3 0.67 10.20 6.86
CA ALA A 3 1.08 8.96 6.20
C ALA A 3 0.02 7.85 6.32
N ASP A 4 -0.58 7.71 7.51
CA ASP A 4 -1.59 6.68 7.78
C ASP A 4 -2.89 6.96 7.04
N PHE A 5 -3.25 8.24 6.90
CA PHE A 5 -4.42 8.64 6.11
C PHE A 5 -4.26 8.27 4.64
N VAL A 6 -3.14 8.66 4.02
CA VAL A 6 -2.87 8.35 2.60
C VAL A 6 -2.78 6.83 2.39
N GLN A 7 -2.14 6.12 3.32
CA GLN A 7 -2.10 4.66 3.34
C GLN A 7 -3.52 4.05 3.33
N CYS A 8 -4.43 4.53 4.18
CA CYS A 8 -5.81 4.04 4.23
C CYS A 8 -6.57 4.32 2.93
N VAL A 9 -6.39 5.52 2.34
CA VAL A 9 -7.04 5.89 1.09
C VAL A 9 -6.55 5.00 -0.05
N LEU A 10 -5.23 4.88 -0.24
CA LEU A 10 -4.64 4.01 -1.24
C LEU A 10 -5.06 2.55 -1.04
N TYR A 11 -5.05 2.06 0.20
CA TYR A 11 -5.47 0.69 0.48
C TYR A 11 -6.94 0.46 0.10
N SER A 12 -7.82 1.43 0.37
CA SER A 12 -9.24 1.32 0.00
C SER A 12 -9.48 1.31 -1.51
N LEU A 13 -8.63 1.99 -2.29
CA LEU A 13 -8.74 2.03 -3.75
C LEU A 13 -8.13 0.78 -4.40
N CYS A 14 -6.98 0.33 -3.91
CA CYS A 14 -6.18 -0.72 -4.53
C CYS A 14 -6.56 -2.14 -4.08
N SER A 15 -7.24 -2.30 -2.94
CA SER A 15 -7.51 -3.62 -2.36
C SER A 15 -8.82 -4.24 -2.81
N VAL A 16 -8.83 -5.56 -2.94
CA VAL A 16 -10.04 -6.36 -3.10
C VAL A 16 -10.59 -6.76 -1.73
N TYR A 17 -11.81 -6.34 -1.39
CA TYR A 17 -12.41 -6.65 -0.09
C TYR A 17 -13.93 -6.83 -0.20
N PRO A 18 -14.57 -7.60 0.70
CA PRO A 18 -16.03 -7.75 0.69
C PRO A 18 -16.70 -6.46 1.18
N LYS A 19 -17.69 -5.97 0.44
CA LYS A 19 -18.54 -4.87 0.90
C LYS A 19 -19.59 -5.43 1.85
N LEU A 20 -19.60 -4.90 3.08
CA LEU A 20 -20.58 -5.27 4.08
C LEU A 20 -21.97 -4.79 3.65
N LYS A 21 -22.80 -5.72 3.19
CA LYS A 21 -24.25 -5.48 3.07
C LYS A 21 -24.95 -6.02 4.32
N PRO A 22 -25.83 -5.23 4.95
CA PRO A 22 -26.68 -5.76 6.00
C PRO A 22 -27.60 -6.84 5.40
N TYR A 23 -27.67 -7.98 6.07
CA TYR A 23 -28.46 -9.15 5.65
C TYR A 23 -29.94 -8.82 5.44
N HIS A 24 -30.44 -7.83 6.19
CA HIS A 24 -31.74 -7.21 5.98
C HIS A 24 -31.58 -5.69 5.90
N SER A 25 -31.50 -5.17 4.68
CA SER A 25 -31.48 -3.72 4.40
C SER A 25 -32.87 -3.13 4.18
N ARG A 26 -33.94 -3.89 4.46
CA ARG A 26 -35.30 -3.36 4.28
C ARG A 26 -35.53 -2.22 5.27
N PRO A 27 -36.06 -1.08 4.81
CA PRO A 27 -36.46 -0.01 5.71
C PRO A 27 -37.47 -0.54 6.72
N PHE A 28 -37.46 0.04 7.93
CA PHE A 28 -38.40 -0.33 8.97
C PHE A 28 -39.83 -0.04 8.48
N ASP A 29 -40.63 -1.09 8.30
CA ASP A 29 -42.01 -1.02 7.86
C ASP A 29 -42.89 -1.76 8.87
N ALA A 30 -44.11 -1.28 9.10
CA ALA A 30 -45.06 -1.86 10.03
C ALA A 30 -45.37 -3.34 9.69
N ASP A 31 -45.28 -3.69 8.41
CA ASP A 31 -45.52 -5.04 7.89
C ASP A 31 -44.27 -5.94 7.95
N HIS A 32 -43.08 -5.39 8.24
CA HIS A 32 -41.83 -6.14 8.32
C HIS A 32 -41.06 -5.89 9.61
N LEU A 33 -41.36 -6.70 10.63
CA LEU A 33 -40.67 -6.67 11.92
C LEU A 33 -39.30 -7.37 11.85
N SER A 34 -38.23 -6.59 11.83
CA SER A 34 -36.83 -7.08 11.78
C SER A 34 -36.46 -8.02 12.94
N ILE A 35 -37.11 -7.87 14.10
CA ILE A 35 -36.91 -8.74 15.28
C ILE A 35 -37.24 -10.21 15.00
N ARG A 36 -38.14 -10.50 14.06
CA ARG A 36 -38.50 -11.87 13.68
C ARG A 36 -37.39 -12.58 12.89
N HIS A 37 -36.38 -11.83 12.46
CA HIS A 37 -35.26 -12.33 11.65
C HIS A 37 -33.93 -12.29 12.41
N TRP A 38 -33.96 -12.20 13.74
CA TRP A 38 -32.75 -12.32 14.55
C TRP A 38 -32.14 -13.71 14.44
N ALA A 39 -30.81 -13.74 14.26
CA ALA A 39 -30.01 -14.95 14.12
C ALA A 39 -30.46 -15.91 12.99
N VAL A 40 -31.13 -15.39 11.94
CA VAL A 40 -31.47 -16.20 10.77
C VAL A 40 -30.17 -16.70 10.11
N PRO A 41 -30.02 -18.03 9.91
CA PRO A 41 -28.84 -18.57 9.27
C PRO A 41 -28.75 -18.11 7.81
N VAL A 42 -27.51 -17.93 7.33
CA VAL A 42 -27.24 -17.55 5.95
C VAL A 42 -27.53 -18.73 5.02
N ASP A 43 -28.40 -18.52 4.03
CA ASP A 43 -28.64 -19.48 2.95
C ASP A 43 -27.53 -19.34 1.89
N LYS A 44 -26.68 -20.37 1.77
CA LYS A 44 -25.55 -20.37 0.81
C LYS A 44 -25.98 -20.15 -0.64
N ASN A 45 -27.18 -20.60 -1.01
CA ASN A 45 -27.67 -20.48 -2.38
C ASN A 45 -28.22 -19.07 -2.68
N LYS A 46 -28.57 -18.31 -1.65
CA LYS A 46 -29.06 -16.92 -1.75
C LYS A 46 -28.03 -15.90 -1.28
N TRP A 47 -26.85 -16.37 -0.85
CA TRP A 47 -25.81 -15.50 -0.37
C TRP A 47 -25.06 -14.87 -1.55
N SER A 48 -25.37 -13.60 -1.82
CA SER A 48 -24.64 -12.77 -2.76
C SER A 48 -23.73 -11.81 -2.00
N MET A 49 -22.43 -12.10 -1.96
CA MET A 49 -21.43 -11.15 -1.45
C MET A 49 -21.11 -10.14 -2.54
N GLU A 50 -21.22 -8.86 -2.23
CA GLU A 50 -20.69 -7.81 -3.10
C GLU A 50 -19.22 -7.61 -2.76
N TRP A 51 -18.37 -7.64 -3.78
CA TRP A 51 -16.93 -7.41 -3.63
C TRP A 51 -16.59 -6.02 -4.15
N HIS A 52 -15.71 -5.33 -3.44
CA HIS A 52 -14.96 -4.22 -4.00
C HIS A 52 -13.83 -4.82 -4.85
N VAL A 53 -13.82 -4.49 -6.14
CA VAL A 53 -12.73 -4.78 -7.06
C VAL A 53 -12.35 -3.43 -7.64
N PRO A 54 -11.06 -3.03 -7.58
CA PRO A 54 -10.60 -1.75 -8.11
C PRO A 54 -11.05 -1.58 -9.57
N SER A 55 -11.76 -0.49 -9.83
CA SER A 55 -12.14 -0.06 -11.17
C SER A 55 -11.02 0.74 -11.83
N ASP A 56 -11.07 0.89 -13.17
CA ASP A 56 -10.07 1.66 -13.92
C ASP A 56 -9.95 3.11 -13.39
N GLU A 57 -11.08 3.75 -13.02
CA GLU A 57 -11.09 5.09 -12.43
C GLU A 57 -10.38 5.16 -11.07
N GLU A 58 -10.57 4.13 -10.23
CA GLU A 58 -9.92 4.04 -8.92
C GLU A 58 -8.42 3.77 -9.06
N VAL A 59 -8.03 2.95 -10.04
CA VAL A 59 -6.63 2.68 -10.37
C VAL A 59 -5.93 3.94 -10.88
N ASP A 60 -6.55 4.69 -11.79
CA ASP A 60 -6.01 5.95 -12.31
C ASP A 60 -5.82 6.99 -11.20
N TYR A 61 -6.80 7.07 -10.28
CA TYR A 61 -6.70 7.96 -9.13
C TYR A 61 -5.62 7.49 -8.13
N ALA A 62 -5.51 6.19 -7.88
CA ALA A 62 -4.45 5.63 -7.05
C ALA A 62 -3.06 5.88 -7.64
N GLN A 63 -2.91 5.80 -8.97
CA GLN A 63 -1.67 6.15 -9.66
C GLN A 63 -1.32 7.63 -9.46
N THR A 64 -2.30 8.53 -9.57
CA THR A 64 -2.10 9.96 -9.32
C THR A 64 -1.60 10.23 -7.90
N LEU A 65 -2.17 9.54 -6.91
CA LEU A 65 -1.71 9.62 -5.52
C LEU A 65 -0.32 9.01 -5.33
N ALA A 66 0.00 7.90 -6.00
CA ALA A 66 1.33 7.31 -5.97
C ALA A 66 2.38 8.28 -6.55
N ASP A 67 2.07 8.95 -7.65
CA ASP A 67 2.97 9.93 -8.26
C ASP A 67 3.26 11.11 -7.33
N GLU A 68 2.23 11.61 -6.61
CA GLU A 68 2.33 12.73 -5.69
C GLU A 68 3.07 12.37 -4.38
N TYR A 69 2.72 11.24 -3.76
CA TYR A 69 3.19 10.89 -2.40
C TYR A 69 4.37 9.92 -2.38
N ILE A 70 4.66 9.22 -3.49
CA ILE A 70 5.78 8.28 -3.61
C ILE A 70 6.83 8.84 -4.57
N LEU A 71 6.48 9.06 -5.84
CA LEU A 71 7.48 9.41 -6.86
C LEU A 71 8.05 10.82 -6.69
N ALA A 72 7.21 11.83 -6.45
CA ALA A 72 7.71 13.20 -6.31
C ALA A 72 8.69 13.36 -5.12
N PRO A 73 8.40 12.85 -3.91
CA PRO A 73 9.34 12.92 -2.80
C PRO A 73 10.61 12.09 -3.04
N LEU A 74 10.50 10.90 -3.64
CA LEU A 74 11.69 10.08 -3.96
C LEU A 74 12.59 10.75 -5.01
N LYS A 75 12.00 11.39 -6.03
CA LYS A 75 12.75 12.15 -7.04
C LYS A 75 13.44 13.38 -6.43
N GLN A 76 12.79 14.04 -5.47
CA GLN A 76 13.43 15.13 -4.71
C GLN A 76 14.65 14.63 -3.94
N LEU A 77 14.60 13.42 -3.38
CA LEU A 77 15.75 12.80 -2.71
C LEU A 77 16.84 12.32 -3.69
N GLN A 78 16.47 11.93 -4.92
CA GLN A 78 17.40 11.41 -5.92
C GLN A 78 18.17 12.50 -6.68
N ASN A 79 17.55 13.67 -6.93
CA ASN A 79 18.13 14.76 -7.71
C ASN A 79 19.15 15.61 -6.94
N ASP A 80 19.51 15.24 -5.72
CA ASP A 80 20.44 15.99 -4.86
C ASP A 80 21.93 15.72 -5.15
N ASP A 81 22.30 15.54 -6.42
CA ASP A 81 23.71 15.62 -6.85
C ASP A 81 24.31 17.03 -6.60
N ASP A 82 23.47 18.06 -6.39
CA ASP A 82 23.88 19.46 -6.13
C ASP A 82 23.93 19.85 -4.63
N GLY A 83 23.81 18.88 -3.70
CA GLY A 83 24.17 19.09 -2.29
C GLY A 83 23.07 19.61 -1.34
N LEU A 84 21.79 19.47 -1.70
CA LEU A 84 20.66 19.84 -0.83
C LEU A 84 20.34 18.82 0.27
N VAL A 85 20.84 17.57 0.17
CA VAL A 85 20.78 16.56 1.27
C VAL A 85 21.39 17.11 2.56
N LYS A 86 22.32 18.08 2.48
CA LYS A 86 22.90 18.74 3.66
C LYS A 86 21.93 19.64 4.43
N SER A 87 20.78 20.00 3.85
CA SER A 87 19.77 20.87 4.48
C SER A 87 18.59 20.10 5.07
N ILE A 88 18.38 18.85 4.65
CA ILE A 88 17.32 17.99 5.17
C ILE A 88 17.78 17.39 6.49
N THR A 89 16.97 17.59 7.54
CA THR A 89 17.23 16.95 8.83
C THR A 89 16.90 15.45 8.73
N ASP A 90 17.66 14.58 9.39
CA ASP A 90 17.39 13.13 9.44
C ASP A 90 15.92 12.78 9.74
N LYS A 91 15.26 13.60 10.58
CA LYS A 91 13.83 13.46 10.90
C LYS A 91 12.91 13.69 9.70
N GLN A 92 13.23 14.65 8.84
CA GLN A 92 12.46 14.95 7.63
C GLN A 92 12.67 13.84 6.59
N LEU A 93 13.91 13.39 6.41
CA LEU A 93 14.22 12.25 5.54
C LEU A 93 13.46 10.99 5.99
N LEU A 94 13.54 10.65 7.28
CA LEU A 94 12.82 9.51 7.83
C LEU A 94 11.31 9.64 7.60
N ASN A 95 10.74 10.83 7.78
CA ASN A 95 9.31 11.05 7.56
C ASN A 95 8.91 10.85 6.10
N VAL A 96 9.69 11.39 5.14
CA VAL A 96 9.44 11.21 3.71
C VAL A 96 9.51 9.73 3.33
N LEU A 97 10.55 9.02 3.75
CA LEU A 97 10.70 7.60 3.48
C LEU A 97 9.59 6.77 4.13
N THR A 98 9.16 7.15 5.34
CA THR A 98 8.05 6.48 6.04
C THR A 98 6.73 6.65 5.28
N ILE A 99 6.46 7.85 4.75
CA ILE A 99 5.28 8.11 3.91
C ILE A 99 5.35 7.27 2.63
N ALA A 100 6.46 7.33 1.91
CA ALA A 100 6.64 6.61 0.65
C ALA A 100 6.49 5.09 0.86
N PHE A 101 7.12 4.54 1.90
CA PHE A 101 7.02 3.12 2.24
C PHE A 101 5.58 2.68 2.53
N LYS A 102 4.87 3.43 3.37
CA LYS A 102 3.47 3.13 3.72
C LYS A 102 2.52 3.20 2.52
N CYS A 103 2.74 4.18 1.64
CA CYS A 103 1.94 4.32 0.43
C CYS A 103 2.23 3.18 -0.55
N PHE A 104 3.51 2.81 -0.71
CA PHE A 104 3.93 1.68 -1.53
C PHE A 104 3.35 0.35 -1.05
N GLU A 105 3.38 0.11 0.27
CA GLU A 105 2.74 -1.06 0.88
C GLU A 105 1.24 -1.13 0.53
N ALA A 106 0.53 0.00 0.58
CA ALA A 106 -0.89 0.07 0.29
C ALA A 106 -1.27 -0.18 -1.17
N CYS A 107 -0.41 0.20 -2.13
CA CYS A 107 -0.65 -0.04 -3.56
C CYS A 107 0.06 -1.29 -4.10
N SER A 108 0.70 -2.08 -3.24
CA SER A 108 1.46 -3.28 -3.64
C SER A 108 0.66 -4.30 -4.44
N ALA A 109 -0.66 -4.36 -4.25
CA ALA A 109 -1.56 -5.22 -5.01
C ALA A 109 -1.68 -4.86 -6.49
N LEU A 110 -1.41 -3.59 -6.86
CA LEU A 110 -1.43 -3.11 -8.24
C LEU A 110 -0.05 -3.15 -8.90
N CYS A 111 1.02 -3.26 -8.11
CA CYS A 111 2.38 -3.27 -8.63
C CYS A 111 2.67 -4.62 -9.31
N PRO A 112 3.26 -4.61 -10.52
CA PRO A 112 3.76 -5.84 -11.12
C PRO A 112 4.86 -6.44 -10.24
N LEU A 113 4.96 -7.77 -10.23
CA LEU A 113 6.14 -8.44 -9.68
C LEU A 113 7.38 -7.95 -10.43
N PHE A 114 8.48 -7.75 -9.71
CA PHE A 114 9.76 -7.43 -10.33
C PHE A 114 10.14 -8.57 -11.29
N ASP A 115 10.20 -8.26 -12.58
CA ASP A 115 10.60 -9.23 -13.58
C ASP A 115 12.13 -9.33 -13.57
N GLU A 116 12.67 -10.46 -13.13
CA GLU A 116 14.12 -10.69 -13.04
C GLU A 116 14.81 -10.60 -14.42
N ALA A 117 14.04 -10.69 -15.51
CA ALA A 117 14.54 -10.65 -16.88
C ALA A 117 15.01 -9.26 -17.35
N GLU A 118 14.55 -8.17 -16.72
CA GLU A 118 14.98 -6.79 -17.03
C GLU A 118 15.78 -6.12 -15.90
N ALA A 119 15.97 -6.81 -14.78
CA ALA A 119 16.75 -6.32 -13.64
C ALA A 119 18.26 -6.56 -13.82
N THR A 120 18.87 -5.99 -14.87
CA THR A 120 20.30 -5.64 -14.81
C THR A 120 20.45 -4.30 -14.06
N VAL A 121 19.85 -4.18 -12.88
CA VAL A 121 20.35 -3.24 -11.90
C VAL A 121 21.50 -3.97 -11.24
N ASP A 122 22.73 -3.58 -11.59
CA ASP A 122 23.94 -4.09 -10.96
C ASP A 122 23.89 -3.72 -9.47
N LEU A 123 23.26 -4.60 -8.67
CA LEU A 123 23.25 -4.57 -7.22
C LEU A 123 24.55 -5.14 -6.67
N THR A 124 25.68 -5.02 -7.39
CA THR A 124 26.97 -5.12 -6.71
C THR A 124 26.91 -4.12 -5.56
N PRO A 125 27.01 -4.60 -4.31
CA PRO A 125 27.15 -3.69 -3.19
C PRO A 125 28.43 -2.94 -3.51
N THR A 126 28.35 -1.66 -3.87
CA THR A 126 29.51 -0.79 -3.91
C THR A 126 30.03 -0.77 -2.49
N ALA A 127 30.95 -1.70 -2.20
CA ALA A 127 31.56 -1.86 -0.91
C ALA A 127 32.09 -0.48 -0.55
N LEU A 128 31.52 0.11 0.51
CA LEU A 128 32.10 1.28 1.16
C LEU A 128 33.59 0.98 1.33
N PRO A 129 34.49 1.75 0.72
CA PRO A 129 35.91 1.49 0.86
C PRO A 129 36.25 1.68 2.34
N ASN A 130 36.67 0.60 2.98
CA ASN A 130 37.24 0.51 4.34
C ASN A 130 36.35 0.04 5.50
N VAL A 131 35.51 -0.98 5.33
CA VAL A 131 35.18 -1.84 6.48
C VAL A 131 35.99 -3.13 6.39
N LYS A 132 37.15 -3.16 7.07
CA LYS A 132 37.90 -4.39 7.31
C LYS A 132 37.09 -5.27 8.25
N LEU A 133 36.26 -6.15 7.72
CA LEU A 133 35.71 -7.26 8.48
C LEU A 133 36.83 -8.27 8.68
N GLY A 134 37.35 -8.31 9.91
CA GLY A 134 38.37 -9.25 10.34
C GLY A 134 37.90 -10.69 10.20
N GLU A 135 38.87 -11.53 9.90
CA GLU A 135 38.78 -12.97 9.68
C GLU A 135 37.91 -13.68 10.73
N PHE A 136 36.87 -14.38 10.26
CA PHE A 136 36.33 -15.55 10.96
C PHE A 136 36.32 -16.74 9.99
N PHE A 137 37.40 -17.50 10.03
CA PHE A 137 37.46 -18.97 9.89
C PHE A 137 36.30 -19.63 10.69
N VAL A 138 35.72 -20.80 10.41
CA VAL A 138 36.10 -22.14 9.92
C VAL A 138 34.74 -22.75 9.46
N GLY A 139 34.57 -23.43 8.32
CA GLY A 139 34.92 -24.83 8.10
C GLY A 139 33.91 -25.82 8.74
N ILE A 140 33.42 -26.72 7.87
CA ILE A 140 32.45 -27.82 8.00
C ILE A 140 31.03 -27.45 7.54
#